data_AF-A0A7G6T0X8-F1
#
_entry.id   AF-A0A7G6T0X8-F1
#
_cell.length_a   1.000
_cell.length_b   1.000
_cell.length_c   1.000
_cell.angle_alpha   90.00
_cell.angle_beta   90.00
_cell.angle_gamma   90.00
#
_symmetry.space_group_name_H-M   'P 1'
#
loop_
_entity.id
_entity.type
_entity.pdbx_description
1 polymer ?
#
loop_
_entity_poly.entity_id
_entity_poly.type
_entity_poly.pdbx_seq_one_letter_code
_entity_poly.pdbx_strand_id
1 'polypeptide(L)'
;MPADRLKVRDAAEDGYEVLENGEPIWSFETIVEAVQFVRDRDARLWLDWGRTVIGGQTVGPQDFEPSFLGSGVGRVLGEQHGPSKDKWFWSISTNDKRWRVHGGQRGREDTKDAAVAALEREFTKYLAATPPKPSPYAQAKGT
;
A
#
# COMPACT_ATOMS: atom_id res chain seq x y z
N MET A 1 -7.92 11.12 18.95
CA MET A 1 -8.50 10.40 17.79
C MET A 1 -7.44 9.43 17.31
N PRO A 2 -7.75 8.14 17.07
CA PRO A 2 -6.80 7.24 16.43
C PRO A 2 -6.37 7.78 15.06
N ALA A 3 -5.13 7.53 14.65
CA ALA A 3 -4.66 7.97 13.35
C ALA A 3 -5.43 7.29 12.21
N ASP A 4 -5.88 8.09 11.24
CA ASP A 4 -6.57 7.64 10.03
C ASP A 4 -5.62 6.85 9.09
N ARG A 5 -4.30 7.08 9.22
CA ARG A 5 -3.26 6.39 8.47
C ARG A 5 -2.07 6.05 9.35
N LEU A 6 -1.52 4.86 9.18
CA LEU A 6 -0.31 4.39 9.89
C LEU A 6 0.74 3.96 8.88
N LYS A 7 2.01 4.28 9.15
CA LYS A 7 3.12 3.85 8.30
C LYS A 7 3.68 2.54 8.84
N VAL A 8 4.13 1.66 7.95
CA VAL A 8 4.89 0.45 8.33
C VAL A 8 6.27 0.56 7.72
N ARG A 9 7.30 0.23 8.51
CA ARG A 9 8.67 0.13 8.01
C ARG A 9 9.26 -1.24 8.32
N ASP A 10 10.21 -1.63 7.49
CA ASP A 10 11.08 -2.77 7.74
C ASP A 10 12.16 -2.32 8.73
N ALA A 11 12.21 -2.95 9.90
CA ALA A 11 13.18 -2.71 10.96
C ALA A 11 14.35 -3.72 10.91
N ALA A 12 14.52 -4.39 9.76
CA ALA A 12 15.53 -5.39 9.50
C ALA A 12 15.50 -6.56 10.50
N GLU A 13 16.40 -6.56 11.48
CA GLU A 13 16.54 -7.67 12.43
C GLU A 13 15.37 -7.78 13.40
N ASP A 14 14.64 -6.68 13.62
CA ASP A 14 13.51 -6.59 14.55
C ASP A 14 12.15 -6.81 13.86
N GLY A 15 12.16 -7.21 12.58
CA GLY A 15 10.94 -7.45 11.80
C GLY A 15 10.33 -6.16 11.25
N TYR A 16 9.10 -5.84 11.65
CA TYR A 16 8.32 -4.73 11.12
C TYR A 16 7.79 -3.84 12.24
N GLU A 17 7.91 -2.54 12.08
CA GLU A 17 7.36 -1.56 13.02
C GLU A 17 6.19 -0.81 12.39
N VAL A 18 5.14 -0.61 13.19
CA VAL A 18 4.04 0.30 12.88
C VAL A 18 4.35 1.64 13.51
N LEU A 19 4.24 2.72 12.74
CA LEU A 19 4.55 4.07 13.16
C LEU A 19 3.30 4.95 13.16
N GLU A 20 3.17 5.75 14.20
CA GLU A 20 2.24 6.88 14.27
C GLU A 20 3.06 8.16 14.39
N ASN A 21 2.84 9.13 13.50
CA ASN A 21 3.60 10.38 13.45
C ASN A 21 5.13 10.22 13.38
N GLY A 22 5.63 9.11 12.83
CA GLY A 22 7.05 8.82 12.70
C GLY A 22 7.68 8.13 13.91
N GLU A 23 6.92 7.90 14.98
CA GLU A 23 7.38 7.15 16.15
C GLU A 23 6.84 5.72 16.11
N PRO A 24 7.68 4.70 16.40
CA PRO A 24 7.23 3.32 16.47
C PRO A 24 6.29 3.13 17.67
N ILE A 25 5.10 2.60 17.41
CA ILE A 25 4.10 2.31 18.45
C ILE A 25 3.99 0.82 18.77
N TRP A 26 4.46 -0.05 17.87
CA TRP A 26 4.51 -1.50 18.05
C TRP A 26 5.44 -2.17 17.01
N SER A 27 5.97 -3.35 17.35
CA SER A 27 6.78 -4.19 16.46
C SER A 27 6.20 -5.60 16.29
N PHE A 28 6.43 -6.20 15.12
CA PHE A 28 5.88 -7.48 14.72
C PHE A 28 6.93 -8.29 13.94
N GLU A 29 6.90 -9.61 14.10
CA GLU A 29 7.80 -10.51 13.38
C GLU A 29 7.48 -10.54 11.88
N THR A 30 6.20 -10.43 11.52
CA THR A 30 5.74 -10.48 10.13
C THR A 30 5.02 -9.22 9.69
N ILE A 31 5.15 -8.93 8.38
CA ILE A 31 4.46 -7.80 7.76
C ILE A 31 2.94 -7.96 7.84
N VAL A 32 2.44 -9.19 7.75
CA VAL A 32 1.00 -9.48 7.82
C VAL A 32 0.45 -9.09 9.19
N GLU A 33 1.14 -9.42 10.28
CA GLU A 33 0.74 -9.02 11.65
C GLU A 33 0.75 -7.50 11.82
N ALA A 34 1.79 -6.83 11.32
CA ALA A 34 1.84 -5.36 11.33
C ALA A 34 0.65 -4.74 10.58
N VAL A 35 0.27 -5.28 9.42
CA VAL A 35 -0.88 -4.75 8.66
C VAL A 35 -2.22 -5.16 9.28
N GLN A 36 -2.32 -6.33 9.91
CA GLN A 36 -3.50 -6.72 10.69
C GLN A 36 -3.74 -5.73 11.84
N PHE A 37 -2.68 -5.32 12.54
CA PHE A 37 -2.77 -4.30 13.57
C PHE A 37 -3.23 -2.95 13.04
N VAL A 38 -2.75 -2.52 11.86
CA VAL A 38 -3.24 -1.30 11.20
C VAL A 38 -4.75 -1.42 10.90
N ARG A 39 -5.17 -2.54 10.31
CA ARG A 39 -6.59 -2.82 10.00
C ARG A 39 -7.46 -2.83 11.26
N ASP A 40 -7.02 -3.48 12.32
CA ASP A 40 -7.79 -3.68 13.55
C ASP A 40 -7.97 -2.36 14.34
N ARG A 41 -7.19 -1.33 13.99
CA ARG A 41 -7.38 0.06 14.45
C ARG A 41 -8.30 0.90 13.56
N ASP A 42 -8.93 0.28 12.56
CA ASP A 42 -9.69 0.97 11.50
C ASP A 42 -8.86 2.03 10.76
N ALA A 43 -7.53 1.86 10.76
CA ALA A 43 -6.60 2.69 10.02
C ALA A 43 -6.27 2.05 8.67
N ARG A 44 -5.73 2.85 7.75
CA ARG A 44 -5.17 2.36 6.49
C ARG A 44 -3.67 2.59 6.41
N LEU A 45 -2.98 1.78 5.60
CA LEU A 45 -1.56 1.95 5.35
C LEU A 45 -1.29 3.29 4.68
N TRP A 46 -0.33 4.02 5.24
CA TRP A 46 0.25 5.17 4.58
C TRP A 46 1.26 4.70 3.55
N LEU A 47 0.90 4.81 2.27
CA LEU A 47 1.77 4.45 1.14
C LEU A 47 2.67 5.62 0.74
N ASP A 48 3.81 5.28 0.15
CA ASP A 48 4.72 6.28 -0.42
C ASP A 48 4.27 6.57 -1.86
N TRP A 49 3.90 7.82 -2.15
CA TRP A 49 3.30 8.22 -3.42
C TRP A 49 4.29 8.98 -4.30
N GLY A 50 4.42 8.55 -5.56
CA GLY A 50 5.17 9.24 -6.60
C GLY A 50 4.32 9.53 -7.83
N ARG A 51 4.87 10.28 -8.78
CA ARG A 51 4.30 10.31 -10.14
C ARG A 51 4.68 9.03 -10.86
N THR A 52 3.77 8.50 -11.67
CA THR A 52 4.04 7.30 -12.47
C THR A 52 5.14 7.57 -13.49
N VAL A 53 6.13 6.69 -13.58
CA VAL A 53 7.25 6.80 -14.53
C VAL A 53 7.27 5.57 -15.46
N ILE A 54 7.11 5.79 -16.76
CA ILE A 54 7.19 4.73 -17.78
C ILE A 54 8.36 5.05 -18.71
N GLY A 55 9.28 4.10 -18.88
CA GLY A 55 10.45 4.29 -19.75
C GLY A 55 11.37 5.44 -19.34
N GLY A 56 11.42 5.77 -18.04
CA GLY A 56 12.18 6.91 -17.51
C GLY A 56 11.47 8.27 -17.67
N GLN A 57 10.26 8.30 -18.22
CA GLN A 57 9.48 9.52 -18.39
C GLN A 57 8.28 9.54 -17.45
N THR A 58 8.07 10.68 -16.79
CA THR A 58 6.86 10.92 -15.99
C THR A 58 5.64 10.92 -16.91
N VAL A 59 4.71 10.01 -16.64
CA VAL A 59 3.43 9.92 -17.35
C VAL A 59 2.54 11.10 -16.92
N GLY A 60 1.52 11.42 -17.72
CA GLY A 60 0.73 12.67 -17.67
C GLY A 60 0.32 13.17 -16.27
N PRO A 61 -0.10 14.45 -16.15
CA PRO A 61 -0.18 15.18 -14.88
C PRO A 61 -1.11 14.59 -13.81
N GLN A 62 -1.91 13.58 -14.14
CA GLN A 62 -2.91 12.95 -13.28
C GLN A 62 -2.63 11.46 -13.00
N ASP A 63 -1.43 10.95 -13.26
CA ASP A 63 -1.05 9.54 -13.00
C ASP A 63 -0.04 9.43 -11.84
N PHE A 64 -0.42 8.69 -10.78
CA PHE A 64 0.35 8.52 -9.55
C PHE A 64 0.51 7.04 -9.20
N GLU A 65 1.71 6.67 -8.77
CA GLU A 65 2.05 5.31 -8.39
C GLU A 65 2.34 5.26 -6.88
N PRO A 66 1.57 4.48 -6.11
CA PRO A 66 1.89 4.17 -4.73
C PRO A 66 2.92 3.04 -4.65
N SER A 67 3.78 3.12 -3.65
CA SER A 67 4.73 2.09 -3.29
C SER A 67 4.62 1.74 -1.80
N PHE A 68 4.94 0.48 -1.50
CA PHE A 68 4.99 -0.06 -0.15
C PHE A 68 6.29 -0.85 0.02
N LEU A 69 7.12 -0.44 0.99
CA LEU A 69 8.42 -1.05 1.26
C LEU A 69 9.26 -1.23 -0.02
N GLY A 70 9.31 -0.17 -0.83
CA GLY A 70 10.06 -0.11 -2.09
C GLY A 70 9.42 -0.83 -3.28
N SER A 71 8.22 -1.41 -3.14
CA SER A 71 7.55 -2.15 -4.20
C SER A 71 6.27 -1.46 -4.66
N GLY A 72 6.07 -1.37 -5.99
CA GLY A 72 4.88 -0.79 -6.59
C GLY A 72 3.61 -1.53 -6.20
N VAL A 73 2.58 -0.79 -5.81
CA VAL A 73 1.31 -1.33 -5.32
C VAL A 73 0.23 -1.28 -6.40
N GLY A 74 0.28 -0.30 -7.30
CA GLY A 74 -0.81 -0.04 -8.22
C GLY A 74 -0.71 1.34 -8.85
N ARG A 75 -1.86 2.01 -9.01
CA ARG A 75 -1.89 3.41 -9.47
C ARG A 75 -3.19 4.13 -9.12
N VAL A 76 -3.14 5.45 -9.18
CA VAL A 76 -4.28 6.37 -9.18
C VAL A 76 -4.17 7.28 -10.40
N LEU A 77 -5.20 7.28 -11.25
CA LEU A 77 -5.26 7.99 -12.53
C LEU A 77 -6.51 8.86 -12.62
N GLY A 78 -6.33 10.15 -12.93
CA GLY A 78 -7.43 11.02 -13.35
C GLY A 78 -7.90 10.68 -14.76
N GLU A 79 -9.17 10.33 -14.91
CA GLU A 79 -9.77 9.99 -16.20
C GLU A 79 -10.17 11.26 -16.96
N GLN A 80 -9.48 11.53 -18.08
CA GLN A 80 -9.66 12.75 -18.87
C GLN A 80 -10.70 12.62 -19.99
N HIS A 81 -11.07 11.39 -20.35
CA HIS A 81 -11.91 11.08 -21.51
C HIS A 81 -12.92 9.98 -21.20
N GLY A 82 -14.01 9.95 -21.98
CA GLY A 82 -15.04 8.92 -21.89
C GLY A 82 -16.09 9.19 -20.80
N PRO A 83 -16.94 8.19 -20.51
CA PRO A 83 -18.07 8.33 -19.58
C PRO A 83 -17.66 8.64 -18.13
N SER A 84 -16.42 8.32 -17.76
CA SER A 84 -15.86 8.54 -16.43
C SER A 84 -14.97 9.79 -16.35
N LYS A 85 -15.12 10.73 -17.29
CA LYS A 85 -14.41 11.99 -17.25
C LYS A 85 -14.61 12.66 -15.88
N ASP A 86 -13.54 13.27 -15.38
CA ASP A 86 -13.50 13.98 -14.09
C ASP A 86 -13.62 13.04 -12.86
N LYS A 87 -13.46 11.73 -13.06
CA LYS A 87 -13.30 10.73 -11.98
C LYS A 87 -11.84 10.32 -11.82
N TRP A 88 -11.54 9.74 -10.67
CA TRP A 88 -10.23 9.18 -10.34
C TRP A 88 -10.31 7.68 -10.24
N PHE A 89 -9.69 7.00 -11.21
CA PHE A 89 -9.53 5.55 -11.22
C PHE A 89 -8.41 5.14 -10.27
N TRP A 90 -8.61 4.05 -9.53
CA TRP A 90 -7.56 3.41 -8.75
C TRP A 90 -7.52 1.91 -9.03
N SER A 91 -6.34 1.31 -8.95
CA SER A 91 -6.18 -0.14 -9.11
C SER A 91 -4.98 -0.66 -8.33
N ILE A 92 -5.10 -1.87 -7.78
CA ILE A 92 -4.01 -2.64 -7.19
C ILE A 92 -3.45 -3.60 -8.24
N SER A 93 -2.15 -3.52 -8.49
CA SER A 93 -1.46 -4.34 -9.50
C SER A 93 -0.03 -4.69 -9.07
N THR A 94 0.16 -5.01 -7.79
CA THR A 94 1.48 -5.36 -7.26
C THR A 94 2.01 -6.68 -7.85
N ASN A 95 3.29 -6.68 -8.21
CA ASN A 95 4.02 -7.87 -8.63
C ASN A 95 4.88 -8.45 -7.51
N ASP A 96 4.81 -7.88 -6.30
CA ASP A 96 5.62 -8.31 -5.18
C ASP A 96 5.17 -9.69 -4.67
N LYS A 97 6.04 -10.68 -4.85
CA LYS A 97 5.79 -12.06 -4.47
C LYS A 97 5.69 -12.26 -2.95
N ARG A 98 6.15 -11.30 -2.13
CA ARG A 98 6.03 -11.33 -0.67
C ARG A 98 4.57 -11.41 -0.22
N TRP A 99 3.67 -10.76 -0.95
CA TRP A 99 2.27 -10.63 -0.54
C TRP A 99 1.26 -10.74 -1.69
N ARG A 100 1.65 -11.31 -2.82
CA ARG A 100 0.75 -11.49 -3.97
C ARG A 100 -0.35 -12.54 -3.68
N VAL A 101 -1.52 -12.08 -3.26
CA VAL A 101 -2.82 -12.75 -3.42
C VAL A 101 -3.41 -12.39 -4.79
N HIS A 102 -4.35 -13.18 -5.34
CA HIS A 102 -5.05 -12.84 -6.59
C HIS A 102 -5.46 -11.36 -6.62
N GLY A 103 -4.82 -10.57 -7.48
CA GLY A 103 -4.96 -9.11 -7.57
C GLY A 103 -5.93 -8.69 -8.66
N GLY A 104 -6.31 -7.41 -8.65
CA GLY A 104 -7.21 -6.81 -9.64
C GLY A 104 -8.29 -5.90 -9.06
N GLN A 105 -8.26 -5.66 -7.74
CA GLN A 105 -9.13 -4.70 -7.08
C GLN A 105 -8.92 -3.33 -7.72
N ARG A 106 -10.03 -2.70 -8.10
CA ARG A 106 -10.05 -1.41 -8.77
C ARG A 106 -11.37 -0.72 -8.52
N GLY A 107 -11.37 0.60 -8.64
CA GLY A 107 -12.56 1.41 -8.44
C GLY A 107 -12.40 2.80 -9.05
N ARG A 108 -13.40 3.62 -8.83
CA ARG A 108 -13.45 5.02 -9.26
C ARG A 108 -14.03 5.86 -8.15
N GLU A 109 -13.43 7.02 -7.94
CA GLU A 109 -13.89 8.00 -6.95
C GLU A 109 -14.02 9.39 -7.59
N ASP A 110 -14.72 10.28 -6.90
CA ASP A 110 -14.93 11.65 -7.38
C ASP A 110 -13.68 12.53 -7.28
N THR A 111 -12.77 12.21 -6.35
CA THR A 111 -11.57 13.00 -6.09
C THR A 111 -10.33 12.13 -5.99
N LYS A 112 -9.16 12.76 -6.20
CA LYS A 112 -7.86 12.11 -6.03
C LYS A 112 -7.71 11.54 -4.63
N ASP A 113 -8.03 12.33 -3.62
CA ASP A 113 -7.83 11.95 -2.21
C ASP A 113 -8.74 10.78 -1.82
N ALA A 114 -9.97 10.74 -2.35
CA ALA A 114 -10.86 9.60 -2.17
C ALA A 114 -10.27 8.34 -2.85
N ALA A 115 -9.74 8.46 -4.07
CA ALA A 115 -9.11 7.34 -4.76
C ALA A 115 -7.85 6.82 -4.04
N VAL A 116 -7.04 7.73 -3.49
CA VAL A 116 -5.90 7.39 -2.61
C VAL A 116 -6.37 6.64 -1.38
N ALA A 117 -7.38 7.15 -0.67
CA ALA A 117 -7.90 6.52 0.53
C ALA A 117 -8.54 5.16 0.26
N ALA A 118 -9.24 5.00 -0.87
CA ALA A 118 -9.83 3.74 -1.31
C ALA A 118 -8.74 2.70 -1.61
N LEU A 119 -7.70 3.07 -2.37
CA LEU A 119 -6.58 2.19 -2.68
C LEU A 119 -5.83 1.78 -1.40
N GLU A 120 -5.47 2.73 -0.53
CA GLU A 120 -4.78 2.45 0.73
C GLU A 120 -5.59 1.48 1.61
N ARG A 121 -6.91 1.68 1.71
CA ARG A 121 -7.81 0.83 2.49
C ARG A 121 -7.92 -0.57 1.92
N GLU A 122 -8.14 -0.70 0.62
CA GLU A 122 -8.24 -2.01 -0.03
C GLU A 122 -6.91 -2.76 -0.01
N PHE A 123 -5.79 -2.06 -0.17
CA PHE A 123 -4.47 -2.66 -0.04
C PHE A 123 -4.18 -3.12 1.39
N THR A 124 -4.62 -2.36 2.40
CA THR A 124 -4.54 -2.77 3.82
C THR A 124 -5.31 -4.07 4.06
N LYS A 125 -6.57 -4.15 3.59
CA LYS A 125 -7.39 -5.37 3.71
C LYS A 125 -6.75 -6.56 2.99
N TYR A 126 -6.25 -6.33 1.78
CA TYR A 126 -5.58 -7.33 0.95
C TYR A 126 -4.36 -7.93 1.65
N LEU A 127 -3.48 -7.08 2.19
CA LEU A 127 -2.30 -7.53 2.92
C LEU A 127 -2.65 -8.24 4.23
N ALA A 128 -3.59 -7.70 5.00
CA ALA A 128 -4.03 -8.31 6.27
C ALA A 128 -4.71 -9.68 6.08
N ALA A 129 -5.26 -9.95 4.89
CA ALA A 129 -5.87 -11.24 4.52
C ALA A 129 -4.87 -12.23 3.90
N THR A 130 -3.63 -11.82 3.65
CA THR A 130 -2.58 -12.70 3.13
C THR A 130 -2.15 -13.69 4.21
N PRO A 131 -1.93 -14.98 3.90
CA PRO A 131 -1.37 -15.91 4.87
C PRO A 131 -0.01 -15.41 5.38
N PRO A 132 0.24 -15.40 6.69
CA PRO A 132 1.51 -14.95 7.23
C PRO A 132 2.64 -15.81 6.69
N LYS A 133 3.65 -15.15 6.14
CA LYS A 133 4.94 -15.74 5.78
C LYS A 133 6.02 -15.01 6.57
N PRO A 134 7.08 -15.70 7.02
CA PRO A 134 8.23 -15.02 7.61
C PRO A 134 8.79 -14.00 6.62
N SER A 135 9.32 -12.88 7.11
CA SER A 135 10.05 -11.92 6.28
C SER A 135 11.10 -12.65 5.43
N PRO A 136 11.30 -12.30 4.15
CA PRO A 136 12.38 -12.86 3.34
C PRO A 136 13.76 -12.73 4.01
N TYR A 137 13.93 -11.71 4.87
CA TYR A 137 15.14 -11.50 5.67
C TYR A 137 15.21 -12.42 6.90
N ALA A 138 14.08 -12.80 7.49
CA ALA A 138 14.02 -13.86 8.51
C ALA A 138 14.28 -15.25 7.88
N GLN A 139 13.83 -15.48 6.64
CA GLN A 139 14.10 -16.73 5.90
C GLN A 139 15.58 -16.89 5.50
N ALA A 140 16.31 -15.79 5.33
CA ALA A 140 17.75 -15.82 5.06
C ALA A 140 18.59 -16.26 6.29
N LYS A 141 17.98 -16.44 7.47
CA LYS A 141 18.63 -16.84 8.74
C LYS A 141 18.43 -18.32 9.15
N GLY A 142 18.06 -19.25 8.26
CA GLY A 142 18.10 -20.69 8.59
C GLY A 142 18.15 -21.58 7.36
N THR A 143 19.05 -22.55 7.23
CA THR A 143 19.75 -23.37 8.25
C THR A 143 21.14 -22.92 8.68
#